data_AF-A0A915MD35-F1
#
_entry.id   AF-A0A915MD35-F1
#
_cell.length_a   1.000
_cell.length_b   1.000
_cell.length_c   1.000
_cell.angle_alpha   90.00
_cell.angle_beta   90.00
_cell.angle_gamma   90.00
#
_symmetry.space_group_name_H-M   'P 1'
#
loop_
_entity.id
_entity.type
_entity.pdbx_description
1 polymer ?
#
loop_
_entity_poly.entity_id
_entity_poly.type
_entity_poly.pdbx_seq_one_letter_code
_entity_poly.pdbx_strand_id
1 'polypeptide(L)'
;MKTTCNSKNDGILSFDTPESLFLWNELVNITSSCHQSTYKLNNFNWNKAAKRPRTLVCHDHCGGYLEYESLQGITCSSLPNEGKEHQIPIYSFFHWWYIDVFVYFSHHFVTVPPDVWILAAHQHGVLILGTFIIESVALFNQCFSDDSITDKIVSSLVVLCKNMNFDGWLINIENPVDSVYLDRLEWFLKKLRRDLRDYVHNCTQVIWYDSVVNSGKLRWQNELNKDNMRWFSAVDGFYTNYGWTECHLERTLETFYKNFSEDKSLFDIYIGIDVFGRDCTGGWECFKPLEIIRRYNFSAAIFAPGWICETCPKMDQKISLFDNSESLFLCNILIEQTDRYLKLSYKSSFPVEFVIEVSNSLNVEHLLVKTKEKFVEQTEGVQEKMIKFSSHFNNKNTEGEEQKQIDEEYFAIENHLELNLQQKSGWYIKKIILWVKNRSNFPKIENHNDFQEKRLFYFEMNLI
;
A
#
# COMPACT_ATOMS: atom_id res chain seq x y z
N MET A 1 -9.54 -4.50 -38.77
CA MET A 1 -10.40 -3.97 -37.68
C MET A 1 -9.49 -3.25 -36.72
N LYS A 2 -9.57 -1.91 -36.63
CA LYS A 2 -8.94 -1.17 -35.53
C LYS A 2 -9.79 -1.45 -34.30
N THR A 3 -9.41 -2.45 -33.52
CA THR A 3 -9.92 -2.65 -32.16
C THR A 3 -9.36 -1.52 -31.33
N THR A 4 -10.16 -0.47 -31.13
CA THR A 4 -9.90 0.47 -30.06
C THR A 4 -10.08 -0.31 -28.77
N CYS A 5 -8.98 -0.65 -28.09
CA CYS A 5 -9.03 -0.77 -26.64
C CYS A 5 -9.56 0.59 -26.19
N ASN A 6 -10.84 0.69 -25.85
CA ASN A 6 -11.44 1.91 -25.37
C ASN A 6 -10.93 2.16 -23.95
N SER A 7 -9.64 2.46 -23.80
CA SER A 7 -9.13 3.13 -22.62
C SER A 7 -9.61 4.56 -22.74
N LYS A 8 -10.51 4.99 -21.85
CA LYS A 8 -10.95 6.38 -21.84
C LYS A 8 -9.81 7.36 -21.51
N ASN A 9 -8.61 6.87 -21.18
CA ASN A 9 -7.36 7.61 -21.05
C ASN A 9 -6.20 6.66 -21.40
N ASP A 10 -5.23 7.08 -22.21
CA ASP A 10 -4.08 6.32 -22.75
C ASP A 10 -3.08 5.74 -21.71
N GLY A 11 -3.52 5.31 -20.52
CA GLY A 11 -2.63 4.77 -19.50
C GLY A 11 -3.21 3.86 -18.42
N ILE A 12 -4.50 3.54 -18.46
CA ILE A 12 -5.09 2.60 -17.49
C ILE A 12 -5.65 1.37 -18.20
N LEU A 13 -5.15 0.19 -17.82
CA LEU A 13 -5.53 -1.08 -18.40
C LEU A 13 -6.65 -1.71 -17.55
N SER A 14 -7.86 -1.75 -18.10
CA SER A 14 -9.01 -2.43 -17.50
C SER A 14 -9.82 -3.19 -18.53
N PHE A 15 -10.65 -4.10 -18.04
CA PHE A 15 -11.52 -4.95 -18.83
C PHE A 15 -12.90 -4.99 -18.18
N ASP A 16 -13.96 -4.88 -18.99
CA ASP A 16 -15.35 -4.98 -18.53
C ASP A 16 -16.01 -6.31 -18.94
N THR A 17 -15.36 -7.10 -19.82
CA THR A 17 -15.86 -8.42 -20.25
C THR A 17 -14.74 -9.46 -20.39
N PRO A 18 -15.03 -10.77 -20.26
CA PRO A 18 -14.06 -11.83 -20.51
C PRO A 18 -13.48 -11.81 -21.93
N GLU A 19 -14.28 -11.46 -22.94
CA GLU A 19 -13.81 -11.38 -24.33
C GLU A 19 -12.70 -10.35 -24.50
N SER A 20 -12.86 -9.17 -23.88
CA SER A 20 -11.84 -8.11 -23.94
C SER A 20 -10.54 -8.53 -23.25
N LEU A 21 -10.65 -9.25 -22.13
CA LEU A 21 -9.52 -9.81 -21.39
C LEU A 21 -8.79 -10.89 -22.21
N PHE A 22 -9.52 -11.81 -22.83
CA PHE A 22 -8.95 -12.89 -23.63
C PHE A 22 -8.27 -12.34 -24.89
N LEU A 23 -8.89 -11.37 -25.56
CA LEU A 23 -8.29 -10.73 -26.73
C LEU A 23 -6.96 -10.07 -26.38
N TRP A 24 -6.88 -9.37 -25.24
CA TRP A 24 -5.62 -8.78 -24.79
C TRP A 24 -4.55 -9.84 -24.54
N ASN A 25 -4.91 -10.94 -23.86
CA ASN A 25 -3.99 -12.04 -23.59
C ASN A 25 -3.48 -12.71 -24.89
N GLU A 26 -4.35 -12.89 -25.89
CA GLU A 26 -3.94 -13.40 -27.20
C GLU A 26 -2.97 -12.44 -27.91
N LEU A 27 -3.25 -11.13 -27.88
CA LEU A 27 -2.39 -10.12 -28.50
C LEU A 27 -0.98 -10.10 -27.88
N VAL A 28 -0.90 -10.16 -26.55
CA VAL A 28 0.36 -10.23 -25.79
C VAL A 28 1.20 -11.41 -26.24
N ASN A 29 0.59 -12.59 -26.39
CA ASN A 29 1.28 -13.80 -26.81
C ASN A 29 1.78 -13.75 -28.27
N ILE A 30 1.10 -13.00 -29.14
CA ILE A 30 1.41 -12.93 -30.58
C ILE A 30 2.45 -11.84 -30.87
N THR A 31 2.31 -10.65 -30.31
CA THR A 31 3.02 -9.47 -30.82
C THR A 31 4.29 -9.11 -30.06
N SER A 32 4.50 -9.63 -28.85
CA SER A 32 5.59 -9.17 -27.93
C SER A 32 5.67 -7.63 -27.78
N SER A 33 4.61 -6.91 -28.16
CA SER A 33 4.59 -5.45 -28.33
C SER A 33 3.66 -4.76 -27.35
N CYS A 34 3.04 -5.52 -26.44
CA CYS A 34 2.30 -4.96 -25.32
C CYS A 34 3.27 -4.31 -24.34
N HIS A 35 2.83 -3.23 -23.71
CA HIS A 35 3.57 -2.60 -22.62
C HIS A 35 3.86 -3.63 -21.52
N GLN A 36 5.10 -3.64 -21.03
CA GLN A 36 5.56 -4.48 -19.93
C GLN A 36 6.20 -3.58 -18.89
N SER A 37 5.69 -3.60 -17.67
CA SER A 37 6.33 -2.91 -16.55
C SER A 37 7.57 -3.69 -16.12
N THR A 38 8.68 -2.98 -15.89
CA THR A 38 9.96 -3.58 -15.50
C THR A 38 10.34 -3.31 -14.05
N TYR A 39 9.45 -2.63 -13.30
CA TYR A 39 9.73 -2.18 -11.94
C TYR A 39 9.60 -3.32 -10.95
N LYS A 40 10.73 -3.89 -10.52
CA LYS A 40 10.76 -5.02 -9.60
C LYS A 40 10.42 -4.61 -8.16
N LEU A 41 9.72 -5.50 -7.46
CA LEU A 41 9.51 -5.41 -6.02
C LEU A 41 10.87 -5.42 -5.32
N ASN A 42 11.28 -4.28 -4.78
CA ASN A 42 12.55 -4.14 -4.08
C ASN A 42 12.29 -4.24 -2.58
N ASN A 43 13.16 -4.93 -1.85
CA ASN A 43 13.22 -4.88 -0.39
C ASN A 43 11.97 -5.36 0.39
N PHE A 44 10.98 -6.01 -0.26
CA PHE A 44 9.86 -6.58 0.49
C PHE A 44 10.33 -7.74 1.38
N ASN A 45 10.19 -7.54 2.68
CA ASN A 45 10.65 -8.49 3.68
C ASN A 45 9.51 -9.37 4.18
N TRP A 46 9.25 -10.47 3.46
CA TRP A 46 8.20 -11.42 3.85
C TRP A 46 8.42 -12.02 5.24
N ASN A 47 9.67 -12.27 5.64
CA ASN A 47 9.99 -12.81 6.96
C ASN A 47 9.52 -11.89 8.10
N LYS A 48 9.51 -10.58 7.86
CA LYS A 48 8.97 -9.58 8.77
C LYS A 48 7.44 -9.52 8.66
N ALA A 49 6.92 -9.43 7.45
CA ALA A 49 5.48 -9.33 7.19
C ALA A 49 4.69 -10.54 7.74
N ALA A 50 5.28 -11.74 7.75
CA ALA A 50 4.65 -12.95 8.26
C ALA A 50 4.58 -13.04 9.80
N LYS A 51 5.30 -12.17 10.53
CA LYS A 51 5.44 -12.22 11.99
C LYS A 51 4.71 -11.11 12.73
N ARG A 52 4.08 -10.18 12.02
CA ARG A 52 3.33 -9.08 12.62
C ARG A 52 2.02 -8.82 11.90
N PRO A 53 1.07 -8.14 12.56
CA PRO A 53 -0.07 -7.56 11.88
C PRO A 53 0.36 -6.65 10.72
N ARG A 54 -0.35 -6.74 9.59
CA ARG A 54 -0.08 -5.99 8.36
C ARG A 54 -1.08 -4.86 8.16
N THR A 55 -0.72 -3.85 7.38
CA THR A 55 -1.66 -2.81 6.92
C THR A 55 -1.83 -2.95 5.41
N LEU A 56 -3.08 -3.10 4.98
CA LEU A 56 -3.50 -2.99 3.59
C LEU A 56 -4.15 -1.63 3.39
N VAL A 57 -3.83 -0.95 2.30
CA VAL A 57 -4.60 0.20 1.79
C VAL A 57 -5.33 -0.23 0.54
N CYS A 58 -6.64 0.00 0.49
CA CYS A 58 -7.45 -0.18 -0.70
C CYS A 58 -7.79 1.21 -1.26
N HIS A 59 -7.09 1.59 -2.33
CA HIS A 59 -7.20 2.92 -2.93
C HIS A 59 -8.53 3.07 -3.66
N ASP A 60 -9.34 4.01 -3.20
CA ASP A 60 -10.48 4.55 -3.93
C ASP A 60 -10.46 6.06 -3.74
N HIS A 61 -10.45 6.76 -4.87
CA HIS A 61 -10.45 8.22 -4.95
C HIS A 61 -11.30 8.64 -6.14
N CYS A 62 -12.41 9.32 -5.89
CA CYS A 62 -13.39 9.73 -6.89
C CYS A 62 -13.88 8.60 -7.82
N GLY A 63 -13.97 7.36 -7.30
CA GLY A 63 -14.34 6.18 -8.09
C GLY A 63 -13.20 5.59 -8.93
N GLY A 64 -11.97 6.10 -8.76
CA GLY A 64 -10.75 5.70 -9.46
C GLY A 64 -10.66 6.22 -10.91
N TYR A 65 -9.59 5.80 -11.60
CA TYR A 65 -9.44 5.93 -13.06
C TYR A 65 -9.43 7.38 -13.58
N LEU A 66 -8.54 8.18 -13.01
CA LEU A 66 -8.47 9.61 -13.27
C LEU A 66 -7.44 9.94 -14.34
N GLU A 67 -7.68 11.02 -15.10
CA GLU A 67 -6.85 11.40 -16.26
C GLU A 67 -5.36 11.58 -15.91
N TYR A 68 -5.07 11.95 -14.66
CA TYR A 68 -3.71 12.14 -14.15
C TYR A 68 -2.92 10.85 -13.94
N GLU A 69 -3.56 9.68 -13.99
CA GLU A 69 -2.93 8.36 -13.80
C GLU A 69 -2.42 7.76 -15.12
N SER A 70 -2.39 8.56 -16.20
CA SER A 70 -1.88 8.15 -17.50
C SER A 70 -0.37 7.87 -17.48
N LEU A 71 0.09 6.97 -18.36
CA LEU A 71 1.51 6.58 -18.46
C LEU A 71 2.42 7.75 -18.84
N GLN A 72 1.92 8.70 -19.62
CA GLN A 72 2.64 9.90 -20.02
C GLN A 72 2.60 11.00 -18.93
N GLY A 73 1.87 10.73 -17.84
CA GLY A 73 1.43 11.73 -16.90
C GLY A 73 0.52 12.78 -17.56
N ILE A 74 0.00 13.68 -16.75
CA ILE A 74 -0.57 14.92 -17.26
C ILE A 74 0.44 16.04 -17.06
N THR A 75 0.72 16.80 -18.13
CA THR A 75 1.22 18.16 -17.91
C THR A 75 0.13 18.92 -17.19
N CYS A 76 0.32 19.17 -15.89
CA CYS A 76 -0.35 20.27 -15.19
C CYS A 76 0.15 21.57 -15.82
N SER A 77 -0.22 21.84 -17.08
CA SER A 77 -0.09 23.16 -17.67
C SER A 77 -0.79 24.11 -16.72
N SER A 78 -0.09 25.17 -16.32
CA SER A 78 -0.53 26.22 -15.39
C SER A 78 -2.04 26.22 -15.21
N LEU A 79 -2.51 25.74 -14.04
CA LEU A 79 -3.93 25.52 -13.71
C LEU A 79 -4.82 26.51 -14.47
N PRO A 80 -5.42 26.10 -15.61
CA PRO A 80 -6.18 27.02 -16.41
C PRO A 80 -7.45 27.29 -15.62
N ASN A 81 -7.55 28.51 -15.09
CA ASN A 81 -8.61 29.04 -14.21
C ASN A 81 -8.37 28.83 -12.71
N GLU A 82 -7.53 29.68 -12.12
CA GLU A 82 -7.79 30.13 -10.74
C GLU A 82 -9.25 30.65 -10.68
N GLY A 83 -10.14 29.91 -10.01
CA GLY A 83 -11.51 30.38 -9.73
C GLY A 83 -12.70 29.57 -10.27
N LYS A 84 -12.57 28.30 -10.67
CA LYS A 84 -13.74 27.42 -10.89
C LYS A 84 -13.89 26.35 -9.80
N GLU A 85 -15.13 26.11 -9.38
CA GLU A 85 -15.50 25.36 -8.17
C GLU A 85 -15.21 23.85 -8.19
N HIS A 86 -14.89 23.25 -9.34
CA HIS A 86 -14.77 21.79 -9.48
C HIS A 86 -13.40 21.36 -10.01
N GLN A 87 -12.40 21.23 -9.13
CA GLN A 87 -11.15 20.53 -9.44
C GLN A 87 -11.01 19.36 -8.47
N ILE A 88 -10.88 18.15 -9.00
CA ILE A 88 -10.54 16.96 -8.24
C ILE A 88 -9.04 17.04 -7.96
N PRO A 89 -8.59 17.11 -6.69
CA PRO A 89 -7.17 17.17 -6.39
C PRO A 89 -6.49 15.86 -6.78
N ILE A 90 -5.24 15.93 -7.25
CA ILE A 90 -4.45 14.74 -7.58
C ILE A 90 -4.20 13.95 -6.29
N TYR A 91 -4.63 12.69 -6.24
CA TYR A 91 -4.32 11.82 -5.12
C TYR A 91 -2.86 11.35 -5.21
N SER A 92 -2.07 11.69 -4.20
CA SER A 92 -0.72 11.18 -4.02
C SER A 92 -0.64 10.49 -2.66
N PHE A 93 -0.22 9.23 -2.66
CA PHE A 93 0.00 8.49 -1.43
C PHE A 93 1.47 8.63 -0.99
N PHE A 94 1.67 9.09 0.24
CA PHE A 94 3.01 9.30 0.80
C PHE A 94 3.39 8.27 1.87
N HIS A 95 2.41 7.63 2.51
CA HIS A 95 2.60 6.82 3.72
C HIS A 95 2.98 5.36 3.44
N TRP A 96 3.80 5.13 2.41
CA TRP A 96 4.21 3.80 1.97
C TRP A 96 4.89 2.98 3.08
N TRP A 97 5.64 3.63 3.98
CA TRP A 97 6.32 2.98 5.09
C TRP A 97 5.40 2.45 6.20
N TYR A 98 4.10 2.80 6.18
CA TYR A 98 3.12 2.29 7.15
C TYR A 98 2.30 1.10 6.63
N ILE A 99 2.51 0.69 5.37
CA ILE A 99 1.70 -0.34 4.72
C ILE A 99 2.54 -1.49 4.17
N ASP A 100 1.88 -2.63 4.01
CA ASP A 100 2.45 -3.86 3.47
C ASP A 100 1.86 -4.20 2.10
N VAL A 101 0.59 -3.82 1.88
CA VAL A 101 -0.17 -4.12 0.68
C VAL A 101 -0.93 -2.87 0.24
N PHE A 102 -0.89 -2.56 -1.06
CA PHE A 102 -1.66 -1.52 -1.70
C PHE A 102 -2.55 -2.15 -2.78
N VAL A 103 -3.86 -2.03 -2.66
CA VAL A 103 -4.81 -2.47 -3.69
C VAL A 103 -5.20 -1.27 -4.50
N TYR A 104 -4.96 -1.31 -5.81
CA TYR A 104 -5.51 -0.31 -6.73
C TYR A 104 -6.94 -0.73 -7.09
N PHE A 105 -7.93 -0.06 -6.49
CA PHE A 105 -9.33 -0.46 -6.58
C PHE A 105 -10.13 0.35 -7.61
N SER A 106 -11.10 -0.31 -8.23
CA SER A 106 -12.18 0.30 -8.99
C SER A 106 -13.32 -0.70 -9.23
N HIS A 107 -14.32 -0.26 -9.98
CA HIS A 107 -15.53 -1.01 -10.34
C HIS A 107 -15.47 -1.69 -11.73
N HIS A 108 -14.31 -1.69 -12.40
CA HIS A 108 -14.14 -2.47 -13.64
C HIS A 108 -13.94 -3.95 -13.35
N PHE A 109 -14.46 -4.83 -14.21
CA PHE A 109 -14.37 -6.29 -14.01
C PHE A 109 -12.95 -6.78 -13.68
N VAL A 110 -11.97 -6.31 -14.44
CA VAL A 110 -10.54 -6.48 -14.14
C VAL A 110 -9.83 -5.14 -14.22
N THR A 111 -9.12 -4.82 -13.15
CA THR A 111 -8.36 -3.58 -12.97
C THR A 111 -6.89 -3.87 -12.75
N VAL A 112 -6.06 -3.39 -13.67
CA VAL A 112 -4.60 -3.49 -13.55
C VAL A 112 -4.06 -2.19 -12.92
N PRO A 113 -3.21 -2.27 -11.89
CA PRO A 113 -2.58 -1.08 -11.32
C PRO A 113 -1.75 -0.32 -12.37
N PRO A 114 -1.82 1.02 -12.44
CA PRO A 114 -0.96 1.80 -13.32
C PRO A 114 0.52 1.69 -12.93
N ASP A 115 1.42 1.79 -13.91
CA ASP A 115 2.88 1.69 -13.71
C ASP A 115 3.42 2.62 -12.62
N VAL A 116 2.89 3.84 -12.53
CA VAL A 116 3.34 4.84 -11.55
C VAL A 116 3.06 4.38 -10.12
N TRP A 117 1.94 3.69 -9.90
CA TRP A 117 1.59 3.09 -8.62
C TRP A 117 2.41 1.85 -8.34
N ILE A 118 2.66 1.02 -9.36
CA ILE A 118 3.53 -0.17 -9.25
C ILE A 118 4.94 0.25 -8.86
N LEU A 119 5.51 1.23 -9.57
CA LEU A 119 6.80 1.81 -9.29
C LEU A 119 6.88 2.32 -7.84
N ALA A 120 5.91 3.14 -7.43
CA ALA A 120 5.88 3.71 -6.09
C ALA A 120 5.80 2.63 -5.00
N ALA A 121 4.89 1.66 -5.12
CA ALA A 121 4.76 0.57 -4.16
C ALA A 121 6.05 -0.26 -4.08
N HIS A 122 6.58 -0.68 -5.22
CA HIS A 122 7.75 -1.54 -5.29
C HIS A 122 9.04 -0.88 -4.81
N GLN A 123 9.20 0.43 -5.02
CA GLN A 123 10.33 1.19 -4.45
C GLN A 123 10.32 1.20 -2.92
N HIS A 124 9.15 1.10 -2.30
CA HIS A 124 8.99 1.06 -0.85
C HIS A 124 8.83 -0.35 -0.28
N GLY A 125 9.00 -1.39 -1.11
CA GLY A 125 8.81 -2.78 -0.69
C GLY A 125 7.38 -3.06 -0.24
N VAL A 126 6.39 -2.50 -0.93
CA VAL A 126 4.97 -2.73 -0.70
C VAL A 126 4.42 -3.60 -1.84
N LEU A 127 3.66 -4.64 -1.51
CA LEU A 127 2.96 -5.43 -2.52
C LEU A 127 1.83 -4.61 -3.13
N ILE A 128 1.69 -4.61 -4.46
CA ILE A 128 0.61 -3.94 -5.16
C ILE A 128 -0.31 -4.94 -5.86
N LEU A 129 -1.61 -4.85 -5.58
CA LEU A 129 -2.63 -5.74 -6.13
C LEU A 129 -3.56 -4.99 -7.07
N GLY A 130 -3.95 -5.67 -8.15
CA GLY A 130 -5.09 -5.28 -8.96
C GLY A 130 -6.41 -5.68 -8.32
N THR A 131 -7.52 -5.38 -8.99
CA THR A 131 -8.87 -5.74 -8.55
C THR A 131 -9.54 -6.62 -9.59
N PHE A 132 -10.11 -7.74 -9.15
CA PHE A 132 -11.07 -8.55 -9.88
C PHE A 132 -12.39 -8.42 -9.15
N ILE A 133 -13.34 -7.71 -9.74
CA ILE A 133 -14.64 -7.46 -9.13
C ILE A 133 -15.76 -7.90 -10.06
N ILE A 134 -16.79 -8.53 -9.51
CA ILE A 134 -18.01 -8.85 -10.27
C ILE A 134 -19.20 -8.33 -9.47
N GLU A 135 -19.92 -7.38 -10.07
CA GLU A 135 -21.13 -6.75 -9.50
C GLU A 135 -22.39 -7.13 -10.28
N SER A 136 -22.27 -8.07 -11.23
CA SER A 136 -23.35 -8.51 -12.13
C SER A 136 -23.44 -10.02 -12.18
N VAL A 137 -24.63 -10.54 -11.87
CA VAL A 137 -24.95 -11.98 -11.97
C VAL A 137 -24.73 -12.50 -13.39
N ALA A 138 -25.00 -11.69 -14.43
CA ALA A 138 -24.80 -12.09 -15.81
C ALA A 138 -23.31 -12.29 -16.14
N LEU A 139 -22.46 -11.36 -15.70
CA LEU A 139 -21.02 -11.45 -15.87
C LEU A 139 -20.44 -12.63 -15.06
N PHE A 140 -20.91 -12.82 -13.82
CA PHE A 140 -20.52 -13.98 -13.02
C PHE A 140 -20.82 -15.29 -13.76
N ASN A 141 -22.06 -15.46 -14.24
CA ASN A 141 -22.46 -16.67 -14.96
C ASN A 141 -21.65 -16.87 -16.23
N GLN A 142 -21.25 -15.81 -16.92
CA GLN A 142 -20.38 -15.89 -18.09
C GLN A 142 -18.98 -16.40 -17.70
N CYS A 143 -18.34 -15.79 -16.69
CA CYS A 143 -17.01 -16.16 -16.18
C CYS A 143 -16.93 -17.58 -15.65
N PHE A 144 -18.03 -18.07 -15.08
CA PHE A 144 -18.12 -19.37 -14.41
C PHE A 144 -19.04 -20.36 -15.15
N SER A 145 -19.34 -20.14 -16.42
CA SER A 145 -20.25 -21.00 -17.20
C SER A 145 -19.72 -22.42 -17.40
N ASP A 146 -18.42 -22.56 -17.69
CA ASP A 146 -17.72 -23.84 -17.76
C ASP A 146 -16.24 -23.71 -17.34
N ASP A 147 -15.61 -24.86 -17.12
CA ASP A 147 -14.26 -24.94 -16.56
C ASP A 147 -13.19 -24.34 -17.50
N SER A 148 -13.39 -24.40 -18.83
CA SER A 148 -12.45 -23.84 -19.81
C SER A 148 -12.47 -22.32 -19.79
N ILE A 149 -13.65 -21.70 -19.67
CA ILE A 149 -13.75 -20.23 -19.55
C ILE A 149 -13.10 -19.76 -18.24
N THR A 150 -13.40 -20.42 -17.12
CA THR A 150 -12.80 -20.06 -15.83
C THR A 150 -11.28 -20.27 -15.83
N ASP A 151 -10.78 -21.34 -16.44
CA ASP A 151 -9.33 -21.58 -16.61
C ASP A 151 -8.63 -20.48 -17.43
N LYS A 152 -9.27 -20.03 -18.51
CA LYS A 152 -8.77 -18.92 -19.34
C LYS A 152 -8.74 -17.59 -18.57
N ILE A 153 -9.71 -17.33 -17.70
CA ILE A 153 -9.68 -16.17 -16.82
C ILE A 153 -8.48 -16.25 -15.89
N VAL A 154 -8.30 -17.37 -15.17
CA VAL A 154 -7.14 -17.55 -14.27
C VAL A 154 -5.83 -17.32 -15.03
N SER A 155 -5.68 -17.97 -16.19
CA SER A 155 -4.49 -17.83 -17.03
C SER A 155 -4.24 -16.38 -17.44
N SER A 156 -5.30 -15.64 -17.79
CA SER A 156 -5.18 -14.23 -18.19
C SER A 156 -4.78 -13.32 -17.02
N LEU A 157 -5.33 -13.56 -15.83
CA LEU A 157 -4.95 -12.82 -14.61
C LEU A 157 -3.48 -13.07 -14.22
N VAL A 158 -2.99 -14.29 -14.36
CA VAL A 158 -1.57 -14.63 -14.12
C VAL A 158 -0.67 -13.97 -15.16
N VAL A 159 -1.06 -13.99 -16.44
CA VAL A 159 -0.31 -13.33 -17.52
C VAL A 159 -0.27 -11.81 -17.33
N LEU A 160 -1.35 -11.20 -16.85
CA LEU A 160 -1.38 -9.78 -16.48
C LEU A 160 -0.37 -9.47 -15.37
N CYS A 161 -0.42 -10.18 -14.24
CA CYS A 161 0.54 -10.00 -13.14
C CYS A 161 1.98 -10.14 -13.61
N LYS A 162 2.25 -11.15 -14.44
CA LYS A 162 3.60 -11.42 -14.96
C LYS A 162 4.12 -10.34 -15.90
N ASN A 163 3.29 -9.86 -16.84
CA ASN A 163 3.73 -8.86 -17.83
C ASN A 163 3.76 -7.44 -17.27
N MET A 164 2.82 -7.12 -16.39
CA MET A 164 2.70 -5.79 -15.76
C MET A 164 3.44 -5.74 -14.42
N ASN A 165 4.03 -6.86 -13.99
CA ASN A 165 4.88 -6.98 -12.81
C ASN A 165 4.24 -6.40 -11.54
N PHE A 166 3.06 -6.89 -11.16
CA PHE A 166 2.38 -6.60 -9.89
C PHE A 166 2.00 -7.91 -9.17
N ASP A 167 1.64 -7.83 -7.90
CA ASP A 167 1.79 -8.93 -6.95
C ASP A 167 0.51 -9.74 -6.67
N GLY A 168 -0.57 -9.53 -7.42
CA GLY A 168 -1.78 -10.33 -7.32
C GLY A 168 -3.08 -9.52 -7.30
N TRP A 169 -4.10 -10.04 -6.61
CA TRP A 169 -5.49 -9.60 -6.81
C TRP A 169 -6.31 -9.54 -5.52
N LEU A 170 -7.05 -8.44 -5.35
CA LEU A 170 -8.26 -8.43 -4.54
C LEU A 170 -9.40 -9.06 -5.36
N ILE A 171 -10.08 -10.05 -4.80
CA ILE A 171 -11.27 -10.68 -5.37
C ILE A 171 -12.50 -10.18 -4.61
N ASN A 172 -13.39 -9.48 -5.30
CA ASN A 172 -14.64 -8.99 -4.73
C ASN A 172 -15.86 -9.45 -5.56
N ILE A 173 -16.74 -10.25 -4.99
CA ILE A 173 -17.95 -10.72 -5.68
C ILE A 173 -19.16 -10.09 -5.00
N GLU A 174 -19.63 -8.97 -5.53
CA GLU A 174 -20.74 -8.17 -4.98
C GLU A 174 -22.09 -8.53 -5.61
N ASN A 175 -22.28 -9.81 -5.94
CA ASN A 175 -23.55 -10.34 -6.43
C ASN A 175 -23.86 -11.72 -5.85
N PRO A 176 -25.15 -12.11 -5.75
CA PRO A 176 -25.52 -13.48 -5.44
C PRO A 176 -24.97 -14.46 -6.48
N VAL A 177 -24.54 -15.63 -6.03
CA VAL A 177 -23.99 -16.74 -6.81
C VAL A 177 -24.91 -17.94 -6.68
N ASP A 178 -25.28 -18.56 -7.80
CA ASP A 178 -26.00 -19.83 -7.74
C ASP A 178 -25.10 -20.92 -7.15
N SER A 179 -25.68 -21.73 -6.27
CA SER A 179 -25.04 -22.89 -5.65
C SER A 179 -24.27 -23.80 -6.62
N VAL A 180 -24.72 -23.91 -7.88
CA VAL A 180 -24.06 -24.72 -8.92
C VAL A 180 -22.64 -24.22 -9.26
N TYR A 181 -22.32 -22.96 -9.00
CA TYR A 181 -21.03 -22.36 -9.32
C TYR A 181 -20.05 -22.31 -8.14
N LEU A 182 -20.48 -22.65 -6.91
CA LEU A 182 -19.66 -22.46 -5.72
C LEU A 182 -18.36 -23.27 -5.73
N ASP A 183 -18.43 -24.52 -6.19
CA ASP A 183 -17.25 -25.40 -6.31
C ASP A 183 -16.27 -24.86 -7.36
N ARG A 184 -16.79 -24.29 -8.45
CA ARG A 184 -15.98 -23.68 -9.51
C ARG A 184 -15.34 -22.37 -9.05
N LEU A 185 -16.05 -21.55 -8.29
CA LEU A 185 -15.50 -20.35 -7.66
C LEU A 185 -14.37 -20.72 -6.68
N GLU A 186 -14.56 -21.74 -5.84
CA GLU A 186 -13.50 -22.21 -4.94
C GLU A 186 -12.28 -22.73 -5.73
N TRP A 187 -12.52 -23.48 -6.82
CA TRP A 187 -11.46 -23.94 -7.71
C TRP A 187 -10.70 -22.78 -8.35
N PHE A 188 -11.40 -21.76 -8.84
CA PHE A 188 -10.82 -20.53 -9.37
C PHE A 188 -9.89 -19.87 -8.36
N LEU A 189 -10.33 -19.69 -7.11
CA LEU A 189 -9.53 -19.08 -6.06
C LEU A 189 -8.26 -19.89 -5.76
N LYS A 190 -8.40 -21.20 -5.57
CA LYS A 190 -7.27 -22.10 -5.28
C LYS A 190 -6.26 -22.11 -6.43
N LYS A 191 -6.75 -22.17 -7.66
CA LYS A 191 -5.91 -22.23 -8.85
C LYS A 191 -5.22 -20.90 -9.13
N LEU A 192 -5.92 -19.77 -9.01
CA LEU A 192 -5.32 -18.45 -9.14
C LEU A 192 -4.19 -18.26 -8.12
N ARG A 193 -4.44 -18.61 -6.84
CA ARG A 193 -3.42 -18.57 -5.78
C ARG A 193 -2.19 -19.39 -6.13
N ARG A 194 -2.40 -20.64 -6.57
CA ARG A 194 -1.31 -21.55 -6.95
C ARG A 194 -0.52 -21.01 -8.15
N ASP A 195 -1.22 -20.68 -9.23
CA ASP A 195 -0.59 -20.32 -10.50
C ASP A 195 0.16 -18.98 -10.39
N LEU A 196 -0.33 -18.02 -9.58
CA LEU A 196 0.42 -16.79 -9.30
C LEU A 196 1.75 -17.07 -8.59
N ARG A 197 1.76 -17.97 -7.60
CA ARG A 197 2.99 -18.35 -6.90
C ARG A 197 3.97 -19.06 -7.83
N ASP A 198 3.48 -19.95 -8.66
CA ASP A 198 4.28 -20.77 -9.58
C ASP A 198 4.87 -19.95 -10.74
N TYR A 199 4.12 -18.98 -11.28
CA TYR A 199 4.48 -18.28 -12.52
C TYR A 199 4.88 -16.81 -12.36
N VAL A 200 4.59 -16.18 -11.21
CA VAL A 200 4.93 -14.77 -10.94
C VAL A 200 5.99 -14.70 -9.83
N HIS A 201 5.64 -14.96 -8.57
CA HIS A 201 6.57 -15.17 -7.46
C HIS A 201 5.86 -15.67 -6.17
N ASN A 202 6.65 -16.23 -5.25
CA ASN A 202 6.13 -16.82 -4.00
C ASN A 202 5.43 -15.84 -3.04
N CYS A 203 5.71 -14.54 -3.16
CA CYS A 203 5.09 -13.50 -2.32
C CYS A 203 3.74 -12.97 -2.85
N THR A 204 3.24 -13.50 -3.97
CA THR A 204 1.96 -13.04 -4.54
C THR A 204 0.80 -13.24 -3.57
N GLN A 205 -0.26 -12.42 -3.71
CA GLN A 205 -1.43 -12.45 -2.84
C GLN A 205 -2.74 -12.50 -3.64
N VAL A 206 -3.61 -13.44 -3.27
CA VAL A 206 -5.04 -13.43 -3.58
C VAL A 206 -5.78 -13.11 -2.28
N ILE A 207 -6.51 -12.00 -2.25
CA ILE A 207 -7.27 -11.56 -1.07
C ILE A 207 -8.75 -11.62 -1.39
N TRP A 208 -9.54 -12.30 -0.55
CA TRP A 208 -10.99 -12.39 -0.70
C TRP A 208 -11.70 -11.34 0.16
N TYR A 209 -12.60 -10.56 -0.44
CA TYR A 209 -13.49 -9.66 0.30
C TYR A 209 -14.72 -10.40 0.84
N ASP A 210 -15.07 -10.19 2.11
CA ASP A 210 -16.17 -10.80 2.84
C ASP A 210 -17.55 -10.45 2.26
N SER A 211 -17.92 -11.11 1.17
CA SER A 211 -19.09 -10.81 0.35
C SER A 211 -20.06 -11.99 0.29
N VAL A 212 -19.86 -12.91 -0.65
CA VAL A 212 -20.71 -14.10 -0.84
C VAL A 212 -20.41 -15.13 0.25
N VAL A 213 -21.44 -15.67 0.90
CA VAL A 213 -21.31 -16.78 1.84
C VAL A 213 -21.36 -18.15 1.15
N ASN A 214 -21.05 -19.22 1.88
CA ASN A 214 -21.02 -20.61 1.42
C ASN A 214 -22.33 -21.13 0.78
N SER A 215 -23.45 -20.42 0.97
CA SER A 215 -24.74 -20.71 0.34
C SER A 215 -24.93 -19.99 -1.00
N GLY A 216 -23.99 -19.14 -1.42
CA GLY A 216 -24.07 -18.30 -2.61
C GLY A 216 -24.78 -16.97 -2.41
N LYS A 217 -25.37 -16.71 -1.25
CA LYS A 217 -25.99 -15.41 -0.96
C LYS A 217 -24.94 -14.33 -0.74
N LEU A 218 -25.15 -13.15 -1.31
CA LEU A 218 -24.38 -11.95 -0.97
C LEU A 218 -24.78 -11.47 0.43
N ARG A 219 -23.88 -11.62 1.41
CA ARG A 219 -24.11 -11.19 2.79
C ARG A 219 -22.79 -11.02 3.53
N TRP A 220 -22.39 -9.79 3.76
CA TRP A 220 -21.21 -9.45 4.55
C TRP A 220 -21.38 -9.92 6.00
N GLN A 221 -20.38 -10.63 6.54
CA GLN A 221 -20.41 -11.18 7.90
C GLN A 221 -19.73 -10.27 8.92
N ASN A 222 -18.82 -9.40 8.46
CA ASN A 222 -17.95 -8.56 9.29
C ASN A 222 -17.00 -9.37 10.21
N GLU A 223 -16.85 -10.67 9.96
CA GLU A 223 -16.05 -11.60 10.76
C GLU A 223 -15.68 -12.83 9.92
N LEU A 224 -14.65 -13.57 10.34
CA LEU A 224 -14.44 -14.94 9.84
C LEU A 224 -15.33 -15.90 10.63
N ASN A 225 -16.19 -16.65 9.95
CA ASN A 225 -17.07 -17.64 10.56
C ASN A 225 -17.33 -18.83 9.62
N LYS A 226 -18.22 -19.75 10.02
CA LYS A 226 -18.59 -20.94 9.24
C LYS A 226 -19.20 -20.66 7.87
N ASP A 227 -19.75 -19.47 7.67
CA ASP A 227 -20.43 -19.09 6.44
C ASP A 227 -19.43 -18.58 5.38
N ASN A 228 -18.22 -18.17 5.73
CA ASN A 228 -17.21 -17.67 4.78
C ASN A 228 -15.82 -18.34 4.87
N MET A 229 -15.57 -19.21 5.87
CA MET A 229 -14.29 -19.92 6.01
C MET A 229 -13.87 -20.74 4.78
N ARG A 230 -14.85 -21.19 3.97
CA ARG A 230 -14.62 -21.88 2.70
C ARG A 230 -13.73 -21.04 1.76
N TRP A 231 -13.98 -19.75 1.69
CA TRP A 231 -13.25 -18.84 0.81
C TRP A 231 -11.88 -18.50 1.39
N PHE A 232 -11.79 -18.21 2.68
CA PHE A 232 -10.50 -17.95 3.33
C PHE A 232 -9.52 -19.12 3.17
N SER A 233 -10.02 -20.35 3.24
CA SER A 233 -9.21 -21.57 3.02
C SER A 233 -8.60 -21.64 1.60
N ALA A 234 -9.25 -21.02 0.61
CA ALA A 234 -8.86 -21.08 -0.80
C ALA A 234 -7.85 -19.99 -1.22
N VAL A 235 -7.72 -18.90 -0.46
CA VAL A 235 -6.95 -17.69 -0.83
C VAL A 235 -5.74 -17.48 0.08
N ASP A 236 -5.04 -16.36 -0.05
CA ASP A 236 -3.97 -15.94 0.87
C ASP A 236 -4.56 -15.17 2.05
N GLY A 237 -5.30 -14.09 1.77
CA GLY A 237 -5.87 -13.20 2.79
C GLY A 237 -7.39 -13.11 2.77
N PHE A 238 -7.97 -12.75 3.91
CA PHE A 238 -9.40 -12.48 4.08
C PHE A 238 -9.60 -11.02 4.51
N TYR A 239 -10.39 -10.27 3.77
CA TYR A 239 -10.71 -8.87 4.04
C TYR A 239 -12.17 -8.78 4.50
N THR A 240 -12.40 -8.47 5.78
CA THR A 240 -13.76 -8.30 6.32
C THR A 240 -14.44 -7.03 5.80
N ASN A 241 -15.77 -7.06 5.76
CA ASN A 241 -16.55 -5.83 5.64
C ASN A 241 -16.43 -4.94 6.91
N TYR A 242 -16.94 -3.72 6.84
CA TYR A 242 -16.63 -2.63 7.76
C TYR A 242 -17.49 -2.58 9.04
N GLY A 243 -18.65 -3.25 9.05
CA GLY A 243 -19.65 -3.19 10.12
C GLY A 243 -19.36 -4.09 11.34
N TRP A 244 -18.09 -4.32 11.66
CA TRP A 244 -17.68 -5.22 12.75
C TRP A 244 -17.78 -4.53 14.12
N THR A 245 -17.74 -5.35 15.17
CA THR A 245 -17.65 -4.93 16.57
C THR A 245 -16.60 -5.78 17.28
N GLU A 246 -16.19 -5.44 18.50
CA GLU A 246 -15.24 -6.26 19.25
C GLU A 246 -15.72 -7.73 19.43
N CYS A 247 -17.03 -7.97 19.60
CA CYS A 247 -17.58 -9.34 19.61
C CYS A 247 -17.33 -10.10 18.29
N HIS A 248 -17.31 -9.42 17.14
CA HIS A 248 -16.99 -10.02 15.85
C HIS A 248 -15.50 -10.41 15.79
N LEU A 249 -14.61 -9.59 16.36
CA LEU A 249 -13.18 -9.88 16.46
C LEU A 249 -12.92 -11.10 17.35
N GLU A 250 -13.59 -11.19 18.50
CA GLU A 250 -13.53 -12.35 19.39
C GLU A 250 -13.97 -13.65 18.70
N ARG A 251 -15.10 -13.62 17.97
CA ARG A 251 -15.57 -14.78 17.21
C ARG A 251 -14.68 -15.13 16.02
N THR A 252 -14.04 -14.14 15.41
CA THR A 252 -13.02 -14.34 14.37
C THR A 252 -11.82 -15.10 14.96
N LEU A 253 -11.34 -14.71 16.15
CA LEU A 253 -10.26 -15.42 16.85
C LEU A 253 -10.65 -16.87 17.17
N GLU A 254 -11.84 -17.07 17.76
CA GLU A 254 -12.34 -18.41 18.09
C GLU A 254 -12.42 -19.29 16.83
N THR A 255 -13.02 -18.77 15.76
CA THR A 255 -13.12 -19.48 14.48
C THR A 255 -11.74 -19.77 13.90
N PHE A 256 -10.83 -18.81 13.94
CA PHE A 256 -9.48 -18.99 13.41
C PHE A 256 -8.75 -20.12 14.13
N TYR A 257 -8.59 -20.03 15.46
CA TYR A 257 -7.84 -21.01 16.24
C TYR A 257 -8.51 -22.39 16.28
N LYS A 258 -9.82 -22.48 16.08
CA LYS A 258 -10.54 -23.75 16.00
C LYS A 258 -10.35 -24.48 14.67
N ASN A 259 -10.15 -23.75 13.56
CA ASN A 259 -10.20 -24.32 12.22
C ASN A 259 -8.90 -24.21 11.43
N PHE A 260 -7.93 -23.40 11.88
CA PHE A 260 -6.68 -23.11 11.18
C PHE A 260 -5.48 -23.16 12.14
N SER A 261 -4.35 -23.72 11.68
CA SER A 261 -3.13 -23.86 12.51
C SER A 261 -1.84 -23.63 11.73
N GLU A 262 -1.54 -24.46 10.73
CA GLU A 262 -0.18 -24.53 10.13
C GLU A 262 -0.05 -23.74 8.80
N ASP A 263 -1.10 -23.72 7.98
CA ASP A 263 -1.06 -23.10 6.64
C ASP A 263 -1.58 -21.66 6.58
N LYS A 264 -2.06 -21.14 7.71
CA LYS A 264 -2.71 -19.84 7.82
C LYS A 264 -2.22 -19.09 9.04
N SER A 265 -2.08 -17.78 8.89
CA SER A 265 -1.73 -16.85 9.96
C SER A 265 -2.93 -15.98 10.30
N LEU A 266 -3.02 -15.56 11.57
CA LEU A 266 -3.99 -14.55 11.99
C LEU A 266 -3.79 -13.24 11.21
N PHE A 267 -2.55 -12.96 10.80
CA PHE A 267 -2.20 -11.78 10.02
C PHE A 267 -2.70 -11.84 8.57
N ASP A 268 -3.20 -13.00 8.11
CA ASP A 268 -3.90 -13.14 6.83
C ASP A 268 -5.34 -12.61 6.90
N ILE A 269 -5.84 -12.25 8.08
CA ILE A 269 -7.16 -11.64 8.27
C ILE A 269 -6.99 -10.13 8.43
N TYR A 270 -7.50 -9.39 7.44
CA TYR A 270 -7.53 -7.94 7.38
C TYR A 270 -8.92 -7.45 7.78
N ILE A 271 -9.00 -6.78 8.93
CA ILE A 271 -10.25 -6.17 9.40
C ILE A 271 -10.43 -4.83 8.68
N GLY A 272 -11.58 -4.67 8.01
CA GLY A 272 -11.89 -3.52 7.17
C GLY A 272 -12.18 -2.24 7.95
N ILE A 273 -11.66 -1.12 7.46
CA ILE A 273 -11.97 0.24 7.92
C ILE A 273 -12.42 1.04 6.71
N ASP A 274 -13.65 1.52 6.70
CA ASP A 274 -14.13 2.42 5.65
C ASP A 274 -13.88 3.88 6.04
N VAL A 275 -12.97 4.54 5.31
CA VAL A 275 -12.62 5.94 5.59
C VAL A 275 -13.79 6.89 5.33
N PHE A 276 -14.77 6.52 4.50
CA PHE A 276 -15.99 7.32 4.39
C PHE A 276 -16.89 7.25 5.64
N GLY A 277 -16.69 6.26 6.51
CA GLY A 277 -17.49 6.06 7.71
C GLY A 277 -18.92 5.62 7.41
N ARG A 278 -19.15 4.87 6.32
CA ARG A 278 -20.48 4.32 6.02
C ARG A 278 -20.78 3.21 7.03
N ASP A 279 -21.76 3.46 7.88
CA ASP A 279 -22.21 2.55 8.94
C ASP A 279 -21.12 2.12 9.94
N CYS A 280 -20.02 2.88 10.05
CA CYS A 280 -18.91 2.61 10.97
C CYS A 280 -18.16 3.91 11.35
N THR A 281 -17.16 3.81 12.24
CA THR A 281 -16.28 4.95 12.54
C THR A 281 -15.28 5.14 11.41
N GLY A 282 -15.30 6.31 10.76
CA GLY A 282 -14.40 6.67 9.67
C GLY A 282 -13.93 8.14 9.71
N GLY A 283 -13.56 8.68 8.57
CA GLY A 283 -13.06 10.04 8.39
C GLY A 283 -11.77 10.29 9.17
N TRP A 284 -11.70 11.42 9.86
CA TRP A 284 -10.56 11.78 10.72
C TRP A 284 -10.36 10.85 11.93
N GLU A 285 -11.35 9.99 12.22
CA GLU A 285 -11.35 9.11 13.38
C GLU A 285 -10.94 7.67 13.04
N CYS A 286 -10.43 7.40 11.83
CA CYS A 286 -10.00 6.05 11.40
C CYS A 286 -8.88 5.44 12.28
N PHE A 287 -8.13 6.24 13.02
CA PHE A 287 -7.15 5.73 13.98
C PHE A 287 -7.79 4.93 15.12
N LYS A 288 -9.05 5.22 15.49
CA LYS A 288 -9.77 4.51 16.55
C LYS A 288 -10.07 3.05 16.19
N PRO A 289 -10.74 2.73 15.06
CA PRO A 289 -10.93 1.35 14.65
C PRO A 289 -9.58 0.64 14.41
N LEU A 290 -8.58 1.33 13.85
CA LEU A 290 -7.24 0.76 13.69
C LEU A 290 -6.63 0.34 15.04
N GLU A 291 -6.71 1.18 16.08
CA GLU A 291 -6.24 0.86 17.43
C GLU A 291 -6.98 -0.35 18.04
N ILE A 292 -8.29 -0.48 17.81
CA ILE A 292 -9.04 -1.68 18.24
C ILE A 292 -8.50 -2.91 17.51
N ILE A 293 -8.40 -2.88 16.18
CA ILE A 293 -7.93 -4.02 15.36
C ILE A 293 -6.55 -4.50 15.83
N ARG A 294 -5.62 -3.56 16.08
CA ARG A 294 -4.27 -3.88 16.56
C ARG A 294 -4.24 -4.47 17.97
N ARG A 295 -5.14 -4.06 18.86
CA ARG A 295 -5.26 -4.69 20.20
C ARG A 295 -5.66 -6.17 20.13
N TYR A 296 -6.43 -6.57 19.12
CA TYR A 296 -6.76 -7.97 18.83
C TYR A 296 -5.71 -8.68 17.95
N ASN A 297 -4.59 -8.01 17.66
CA ASN A 297 -3.47 -8.55 16.87
C ASN A 297 -3.84 -8.92 15.42
N PHE A 298 -4.87 -8.29 14.86
CA PHE A 298 -5.28 -8.49 13.46
C PHE A 298 -4.59 -7.52 12.50
N SER A 299 -4.51 -7.93 11.23
CA SER A 299 -4.19 -7.00 10.14
C SER A 299 -5.36 -6.05 9.89
N ALA A 300 -5.10 -4.88 9.32
CA ALA A 300 -6.11 -3.88 9.00
C ALA A 300 -6.14 -3.62 7.49
N ALA A 301 -7.33 -3.39 6.94
CA ALA A 301 -7.50 -2.91 5.57
C ALA A 301 -8.23 -1.56 5.57
N ILE A 302 -7.53 -0.51 5.13
CA ILE A 302 -8.05 0.86 5.11
C ILE A 302 -8.60 1.14 3.71
N PHE A 303 -9.91 1.24 3.59
CA PHE A 303 -10.63 1.51 2.34
C PHE A 303 -10.78 3.00 2.08
N ALA A 304 -10.47 3.41 0.86
CA ALA A 304 -10.69 4.74 0.32
C ALA A 304 -10.09 5.93 1.09
N PRO A 305 -8.77 5.91 1.40
CA PRO A 305 -8.10 7.08 1.97
C PRO A 305 -8.08 8.29 1.02
N GLY A 306 -8.45 8.13 -0.26
CA GLY A 306 -8.72 9.22 -1.20
C GLY A 306 -9.80 10.19 -0.71
N TRP A 307 -10.67 9.75 0.21
CA TRP A 307 -11.65 10.58 0.90
C TRP A 307 -11.08 11.90 1.45
N ILE A 308 -9.82 11.94 1.89
CA ILE A 308 -9.18 13.17 2.37
C ILE A 308 -9.08 14.20 1.24
N CYS A 309 -8.68 13.76 0.05
CA CYS A 309 -8.63 14.61 -1.13
C CYS A 309 -10.03 15.11 -1.52
N GLU A 310 -11.06 14.29 -1.33
CA GLU A 310 -12.45 14.64 -1.66
C GLU A 310 -13.10 15.60 -0.67
N THR A 311 -12.71 15.53 0.61
CA THR A 311 -13.40 16.25 1.70
C THR A 311 -12.57 17.37 2.35
N CYS A 312 -11.24 17.39 2.20
CA CYS A 312 -10.39 18.42 2.81
C CYS A 312 -10.67 19.81 2.19
N PRO A 313 -10.97 20.85 3.01
CA PRO A 313 -11.19 22.21 2.52
C PRO A 313 -10.01 22.75 1.70
N LYS A 314 -10.31 23.46 0.59
CA LYS A 314 -9.32 23.96 -0.39
C LYS A 314 -8.21 24.84 0.22
N MET A 315 -8.49 25.54 1.33
CA MET A 315 -7.53 26.41 2.01
C MET A 315 -6.39 25.61 2.69
N ASP A 316 -6.70 24.38 3.13
CA ASP A 316 -5.78 23.51 3.88
C ASP A 316 -5.08 22.47 2.99
N GLN A 317 -5.52 22.30 1.73
CA GLN A 317 -4.91 21.39 0.75
C GLN A 317 -3.45 21.75 0.40
N LYS A 318 -3.05 23.03 0.49
CA LYS A 318 -1.67 23.48 0.20
C LYS A 318 -0.66 23.16 1.32
N ILE A 319 -1.13 22.85 2.53
CA ILE A 319 -0.29 22.60 3.71
C ILE A 319 -0.49 21.16 4.23
N SER A 320 -1.64 20.52 4.00
CA SER A 320 -2.08 19.39 4.83
C SER A 320 -2.80 18.26 4.06
N LEU A 321 -2.13 17.62 3.10
CA LEU A 321 -2.50 16.25 2.71
C LEU A 321 -1.59 15.23 3.40
N PHE A 322 -0.30 15.56 3.58
CA PHE A 322 0.66 14.71 4.29
C PHE A 322 0.32 14.60 5.79
N ASP A 323 0.18 15.73 6.49
CA ASP A 323 -0.10 15.78 7.94
C ASP A 323 -1.49 15.24 8.29
N ASN A 324 -2.51 15.58 7.49
CA ASN A 324 -3.88 15.12 7.70
C ASN A 324 -4.05 13.62 7.45
N SER A 325 -3.39 13.05 6.43
CA SER A 325 -3.46 11.61 6.15
C SER A 325 -2.62 10.77 7.09
N GLU A 326 -1.59 11.35 7.74
CA GLU A 326 -0.75 10.64 8.71
C GLU A 326 -1.61 10.03 9.83
N SER A 327 -2.58 10.79 10.33
CA SER A 327 -3.51 10.34 11.38
C SER A 327 -4.27 9.05 11.03
N LEU A 328 -4.51 8.75 9.75
CA LEU A 328 -5.15 7.50 9.33
C LEU A 328 -4.26 6.27 9.60
N PHE A 329 -2.94 6.47 9.64
CA PHE A 329 -1.93 5.41 9.73
C PHE A 329 -1.23 5.36 11.09
N LEU A 330 -1.40 6.39 11.93
CA LEU A 330 -0.88 6.40 13.28
C LEU A 330 -1.74 5.49 14.18
N CYS A 331 -1.22 4.30 14.46
CA CYS A 331 -1.64 3.53 15.61
C CYS A 331 -0.56 3.62 16.68
N ASN A 332 -0.97 3.63 17.95
CA ASN A 332 -0.05 3.52 19.08
C ASN A 332 0.62 2.14 18.98
N ILE A 333 1.81 2.04 18.40
CA ILE A 333 2.54 0.77 18.31
C ILE A 333 3.16 0.51 19.68
N LEU A 334 2.67 -0.52 20.39
CA LEU A 334 3.28 -0.93 21.64
C LEU A 334 4.72 -1.38 21.36
N ILE A 335 5.69 -0.79 22.05
CA ILE A 335 7.13 -1.07 21.82
C ILE A 335 7.47 -2.55 22.03
N GLU A 336 6.67 -3.26 22.83
CA GLU A 336 6.83 -4.70 23.06
C GLU A 336 6.41 -5.58 21.88
N GLN A 337 5.62 -5.03 20.94
CA GLN A 337 5.21 -5.68 19.69
C GLN A 337 6.20 -5.42 18.54
N THR A 338 7.28 -4.67 18.79
CA THR A 338 8.39 -4.48 17.86
C THR A 338 9.63 -5.22 18.36
N ASP A 339 10.72 -5.24 17.60
CA ASP A 339 12.01 -5.77 18.09
C ASP A 339 12.63 -4.88 19.18
N ARG A 340 11.90 -3.85 19.65
CA ARG A 340 12.35 -2.84 20.63
C ARG A 340 13.51 -2.00 20.12
N TYR A 341 13.73 -2.00 18.81
CA TYR A 341 14.67 -1.15 18.10
C TYR A 341 13.95 -0.43 16.97
N LEU A 342 14.17 0.88 16.83
CA LEU A 342 13.80 1.60 15.61
C LEU A 342 15.05 1.76 14.75
N LYS A 343 15.05 1.21 13.52
CA LYS A 343 16.15 1.38 12.57
C LYS A 343 15.70 2.21 11.37
N LEU A 344 16.32 3.37 11.19
CA LEU A 344 16.03 4.30 10.12
C LEU A 344 17.24 4.34 9.21
N SER A 345 17.06 4.05 7.92
CA SER A 345 18.09 4.23 6.90
C SER A 345 17.63 5.30 5.93
N TYR A 346 18.45 6.32 5.69
CA TYR A 346 18.05 7.42 4.81
C TYR A 346 19.21 7.97 4.01
N LYS A 347 18.89 8.43 2.79
CA LYS A 347 19.84 9.14 1.93
C LYS A 347 19.49 10.62 1.93
N SER A 348 20.37 11.43 2.49
CA SER A 348 20.24 12.89 2.51
C SER A 348 21.61 13.53 2.47
N SER A 349 21.76 14.53 1.61
CA SER A 349 22.91 15.42 1.59
C SER A 349 22.78 16.58 2.59
N PHE A 350 21.63 16.69 3.28
CA PHE A 350 21.32 17.76 4.23
C PHE A 350 21.20 17.24 5.67
N PRO A 351 21.54 18.09 6.67
CA PRO A 351 21.19 17.87 8.08
C PRO A 351 19.70 17.57 8.27
N VAL A 352 19.44 16.48 8.99
CA VAL A 352 18.10 16.01 9.37
C VAL A 352 17.97 16.05 10.89
N GLU A 353 16.86 16.60 11.39
CA GLU A 353 16.42 16.49 12.78
C GLU A 353 15.25 15.51 12.84
N PHE A 354 15.34 14.51 13.71
CA PHE A 354 14.26 13.56 14.01
C PHE A 354 13.61 13.92 15.34
N VAL A 355 12.29 13.93 15.40
CA VAL A 355 11.52 14.02 16.64
C VAL A 355 10.68 12.77 16.75
N ILE A 356 10.95 11.94 17.75
CA ILE A 356 10.19 10.71 17.97
C ILE A 356 9.37 10.88 19.23
N GLU A 357 8.06 10.93 19.06
CA GLU A 357 7.12 10.97 20.16
C GLU A 357 6.84 9.54 20.64
N VAL A 358 7.13 9.29 21.92
CA VAL A 358 6.75 8.06 22.63
C VAL A 358 5.84 8.41 23.79
N SER A 359 4.86 7.57 24.09
CA SER A 359 3.92 7.83 25.19
C SER A 359 3.58 6.58 25.97
N ASN A 360 3.10 6.73 27.20
CA ASN A 360 2.38 5.69 27.93
C ASN A 360 1.07 6.26 28.47
N SER A 361 0.36 5.51 29.32
CA SER A 361 -0.93 5.94 29.89
C SER A 361 -0.87 7.23 30.72
N LEU A 362 0.32 7.71 31.09
CA LEU A 362 0.52 8.83 32.00
C LEU A 362 1.39 9.95 31.44
N ASN A 363 2.26 9.68 30.46
CA ASN A 363 3.29 10.61 30.01
C ASN A 363 3.48 10.56 28.48
N VAL A 364 3.92 11.69 27.92
CA VAL A 364 4.42 11.82 26.54
C VAL A 364 5.86 12.32 26.62
N GLU A 365 6.76 11.72 25.85
CA GLU A 365 8.15 12.13 25.71
C GLU A 365 8.51 12.30 24.23
N HIS A 366 9.38 13.28 23.95
CA HIS A 366 9.92 13.51 22.61
C HIS A 366 11.43 13.24 22.60
N LEU A 367 11.85 12.25 21.83
CA LEU A 367 13.25 11.93 21.59
C LEU A 367 13.73 12.71 20.36
N LEU A 368 14.60 13.70 20.57
CA LEU A 368 15.15 14.56 19.52
C LEU A 368 16.52 14.05 19.07
N VAL A 369 16.70 13.77 17.78
CA VAL A 369 17.99 13.39 17.18
C VAL A 369 18.37 14.40 16.12
N LYS A 370 19.47 15.13 16.31
CA LYS A 370 19.96 16.10 15.31
C LYS A 370 21.20 15.57 14.62
N THR A 371 21.17 15.49 13.29
CA THR A 371 22.35 15.21 12.48
C THR A 371 22.97 16.54 12.04
N LYS A 372 24.26 16.76 12.35
CA LYS A 372 24.96 18.02 12.05
C LYS A 372 25.86 17.88 10.81
N GLU A 373 26.11 19.01 10.15
CA GLU A 373 26.87 19.18 8.89
C GLU A 373 28.36 18.74 8.95
N LYS A 374 28.89 18.26 10.09
CA LYS A 374 30.23 17.64 10.16
C LYS A 374 30.63 16.98 11.49
N PHE A 375 29.97 17.21 12.61
CA PHE A 375 30.22 16.51 13.90
C PHE A 375 28.95 16.59 14.77
N VAL A 376 28.58 15.48 15.42
CA VAL A 376 27.44 15.43 16.35
C VAL A 376 27.83 16.11 17.67
N GLU A 377 27.12 17.17 18.06
CA GLU A 377 27.04 17.57 19.47
C GLU A 377 25.78 16.94 20.05
N GLN A 378 25.98 16.05 21.01
CA GLN A 378 24.93 15.49 21.85
C GLN A 378 24.43 16.60 22.77
N THR A 379 23.17 16.99 22.63
CA THR A 379 22.59 17.95 23.57
C THR A 379 22.29 17.24 24.89
N GLU A 380 22.85 17.79 25.96
CA GLU A 380 22.71 17.33 27.34
C GLU A 380 21.24 17.15 27.76
N GLY A 381 20.96 16.02 28.41
CA GLY A 381 19.69 15.73 29.07
C GLY A 381 19.02 14.46 28.56
N VAL A 382 19.36 13.33 29.21
CA VAL A 382 18.72 12.00 29.14
C VAL A 382 19.17 11.06 28.01
N GLN A 383 20.03 10.11 28.43
CA GLN A 383 20.27 8.75 27.91
C GLN A 383 21.14 8.56 26.64
N GLU A 384 22.45 8.78 26.81
CA GLU A 384 23.55 8.30 25.92
C GLU A 384 23.48 6.81 25.51
N LYS A 385 22.66 5.97 26.17
CA LYS A 385 22.59 4.52 25.91
C LYS A 385 21.52 4.09 24.90
N MET A 386 20.66 5.01 24.43
CA MET A 386 19.53 4.66 23.56
C MET A 386 19.78 4.89 22.07
N ILE A 387 20.83 5.59 21.64
CA ILE A 387 20.96 6.06 20.25
C ILE A 387 22.31 5.64 19.64
N LYS A 388 22.27 4.95 18.49
CA LYS A 388 23.44 4.68 17.65
C LYS A 388 23.24 5.30 16.27
N PHE A 389 24.24 6.02 15.78
CA PHE A 389 24.20 6.64 14.45
C PHE A 389 25.48 6.29 13.68
N SER A 390 25.34 5.97 12.39
CA SER A 390 26.47 5.71 11.49
C SER A 390 26.18 6.23 10.08
N SER A 391 27.17 6.84 9.43
CA SER A 391 27.08 7.31 8.05
C SER A 391 28.13 6.64 7.16
N HIS A 392 27.75 6.25 5.95
CA HIS A 392 28.63 5.65 4.94
C HIS A 392 28.72 6.56 3.70
N PHE A 393 29.95 6.88 3.31
CA PHE A 393 30.24 7.63 2.09
C PHE A 393 30.59 6.66 0.96
N ASN A 394 29.83 6.69 -0.14
CA ASN A 394 30.17 5.94 -1.34
C ASN A 394 31.23 6.69 -2.15
N ASN A 395 32.52 6.43 -1.87
CA ASN A 395 33.60 6.86 -2.74
C ASN A 395 33.81 5.80 -3.83
N LYS A 396 33.26 6.02 -5.03
CA LYS A 396 33.73 5.38 -6.25
C LYS A 396 34.28 6.45 -7.18
N ASN A 397 35.57 6.32 -7.51
CA ASN A 397 36.41 7.19 -8.36
C ASN A 397 36.99 8.41 -7.59
N THR A 398 38.29 8.68 -7.52
CA THR A 398 39.49 8.25 -8.26
C THR A 398 40.71 8.54 -7.39
N GLU A 399 41.66 7.59 -7.32
CA GLU A 399 43.05 7.90 -6.96
C GLU A 399 43.66 8.73 -8.09
N GLY A 400 44.31 9.84 -7.74
CA GLY A 400 45.21 10.57 -8.64
C GLY A 400 44.73 11.94 -9.07
N GLU A 401 45.49 12.94 -8.62
CA GLU A 401 45.75 14.23 -9.26
C GLU A 401 44.82 15.43 -9.01
N GLU A 402 45.51 16.49 -8.55
CA GLU A 402 45.19 17.91 -8.52
C GLU A 402 43.94 18.41 -7.79
N GLN A 403 44.26 19.08 -6.68
CA GLN A 403 43.45 20.04 -5.94
C GLN A 403 42.99 21.20 -6.85
N LYS A 404 41.94 20.98 -7.64
CA LYS A 404 41.15 22.01 -8.30
C LYS A 404 39.75 21.97 -7.72
N GLN A 405 39.38 23.09 -7.09
CA GLN A 405 38.03 23.61 -6.89
C GLN A 405 36.93 22.57 -7.10
N ILE A 406 36.64 21.81 -6.04
CA ILE A 406 35.53 20.85 -6.00
C ILE A 406 34.25 21.68 -6.02
N ASP A 407 33.69 21.87 -7.21
CA ASP A 407 32.29 22.26 -7.38
C ASP A 407 31.43 21.26 -6.60
N GLU A 408 30.37 21.77 -5.97
CA GLU A 408 29.46 21.09 -5.04
C GLU A 408 28.77 19.87 -5.67
N GLU A 409 29.49 18.77 -5.89
CA GLU A 409 28.90 17.47 -6.17
C GLU A 409 28.29 16.95 -4.86
N TYR A 410 26.96 17.07 -4.77
CA TYR A 410 26.14 16.57 -3.69
C TYR A 410 26.34 15.05 -3.51
N PHE A 411 27.15 14.68 -2.50
CA PHE A 411 27.33 13.29 -2.09
C PHE A 411 26.01 12.73 -1.54
N ALA A 412 25.55 11.61 -2.08
CA ALA A 412 24.48 10.82 -1.46
C ALA A 412 25.06 10.10 -0.23
N ILE A 413 24.85 10.66 0.96
CA ILE A 413 25.27 10.05 2.22
C ILE A 413 24.19 9.07 2.66
N GLU A 414 24.54 7.80 2.77
CA GLU A 414 23.67 6.80 3.39
C GLU A 414 23.87 6.85 4.91
N ASN A 415 22.80 7.16 5.62
CA ASN A 415 22.80 7.34 7.06
C ASN A 415 21.94 6.26 7.70
N HIS A 416 22.42 5.66 8.78
CA HIS A 416 21.68 4.72 9.60
C HIS A 416 21.55 5.26 11.03
N LEU A 417 20.33 5.28 11.55
CA LEU A 417 19.98 5.64 12.91
C LEU A 417 19.30 4.42 13.55
N GLU A 418 19.86 3.94 14.66
CA GLU A 418 19.28 2.88 15.48
C GLU A 418 18.95 3.43 16.86
N LEU A 419 17.70 3.27 17.29
CA LEU A 419 17.24 3.66 18.61
C LEU A 419 16.85 2.42 19.39
N ASN A 420 17.49 2.22 20.54
CA ASN A 420 17.16 1.17 21.49
C ASN A 420 16.03 1.64 22.40
N LEU A 421 14.85 1.05 22.24
CA LEU A 421 13.64 1.34 23.01
C LEU A 421 13.36 0.28 24.09
N GLN A 422 14.31 -0.61 24.40
CA GLN A 422 14.13 -1.68 25.40
C GLN A 422 13.75 -1.15 26.80
N GLN A 423 14.19 0.05 27.15
CA GLN A 423 13.86 0.69 28.44
C GLN A 423 12.46 1.32 28.47
N LYS A 424 11.73 1.30 27.35
CA LYS A 424 10.39 1.86 27.17
C LYS A 424 9.32 0.74 27.06
N SER A 425 9.46 -0.33 27.85
CA SER A 425 8.42 -1.37 27.99
C SER A 425 7.11 -0.74 28.49
N GLY A 426 5.96 -1.11 27.92
CA GLY A 426 4.66 -0.49 28.21
C GLY A 426 4.42 0.90 27.60
N TRP A 427 5.34 1.40 26.77
CA TRP A 427 5.17 2.65 26.02
C TRP A 427 4.84 2.35 24.55
N TYR A 428 4.31 3.36 23.87
CA TYR A 428 3.88 3.36 22.49
C TYR A 428 4.70 4.36 21.69
N ILE A 429 5.08 4.01 20.46
CA ILE A 429 5.56 5.00 19.49
C ILE A 429 4.32 5.68 18.91
N LYS A 430 4.23 6.99 19.09
CA LYS A 430 3.11 7.83 18.64
C LYS A 430 3.38 8.42 17.26
N LYS A 431 4.58 8.98 17.08
CA LYS A 431 4.95 9.74 15.89
C LYS A 431 6.45 9.74 15.69
N ILE A 432 6.90 9.71 14.43
CA ILE A 432 8.29 9.93 14.05
C ILE A 432 8.29 11.06 13.02
N ILE A 433 8.67 12.26 13.45
CA ILE A 433 8.74 13.45 12.60
C ILE A 433 10.17 13.61 12.09
N LEU A 434 10.29 13.82 10.79
CA LEU A 434 11.54 14.15 10.14
C LEU A 434 11.53 15.60 9.68
N TRP A 435 12.50 16.38 10.14
CA TRP A 435 12.72 17.76 9.74
C TRP A 435 14.04 17.86 8.97
N VAL A 436 13.99 18.17 7.67
CA VAL A 436 15.20 18.54 6.92
C VAL A 436 15.44 20.02 7.12
N LYS A 437 16.60 20.38 7.68
CA LYS A 437 16.90 21.78 7.95
C LYS A 437 17.33 22.47 6.67
N ASN A 438 16.42 23.20 6.03
CA ASN A 438 16.74 23.98 4.84
C ASN A 438 17.40 25.31 5.22
N ARG A 439 18.54 25.68 4.61
CA ARG A 439 19.05 27.06 4.70
C ARG A 439 18.12 27.96 3.92
N SER A 440 17.74 29.09 4.51
CA SER A 440 16.85 30.14 4.02
C SER A 440 17.27 30.85 2.72
N ASN A 441 18.16 30.28 1.90
CA ASN A 441 18.63 30.83 0.63
C ASN A 441 18.56 29.77 -0.47
N PHE A 442 17.40 29.63 -1.12
CA PHE A 442 17.38 29.09 -2.48
C PHE A 442 17.49 30.27 -3.46
N PRO A 443 18.38 30.24 -4.46
CA PRO A 443 18.31 31.18 -5.57
C PRO A 443 16.97 30.98 -6.29
N LYS A 444 16.37 32.09 -6.77
CA LYS A 444 15.24 32.03 -7.69
C LYS A 444 15.68 31.19 -8.90
N ILE A 445 15.02 30.06 -9.12
CA ILE A 445 15.25 29.21 -10.29
C ILE A 445 14.59 29.92 -11.46
N GLU A 446 15.40 30.51 -12.35
CA GLU A 446 14.92 31.31 -13.49
C GLU A 446 14.67 30.48 -14.77
N ASN A 447 14.99 29.18 -14.80
CA ASN A 447 14.78 28.34 -15.98
C ASN A 447 14.14 26.98 -15.68
N HIS A 448 13.11 26.65 -16.45
CA HIS A 448 12.25 25.47 -16.32
C HIS A 448 12.87 24.14 -16.80
N ASN A 449 14.11 24.13 -17.31
CA ASN A 449 14.71 22.95 -17.95
C ASN A 449 15.61 22.08 -17.05
N ASP A 450 15.80 22.42 -15.77
CA ASP A 450 16.65 21.65 -14.82
C ASP A 450 15.87 20.58 -14.01
N PHE A 451 14.70 20.14 -14.48
CA PHE A 451 13.85 19.20 -13.74
C PHE A 451 14.31 17.73 -13.75
N GLN A 452 15.55 17.43 -14.14
CA GLN A 452 16.05 16.05 -14.15
C GLN A 452 16.86 15.73 -12.88
N GLU A 453 16.28 14.80 -12.10
CA GLU A 453 16.97 13.81 -11.24
C GLU A 453 17.39 14.09 -9.78
N LYS A 454 17.32 15.29 -9.19
CA LYS A 454 18.01 15.50 -7.88
C LYS A 454 17.19 15.90 -6.65
N ARG A 455 15.96 15.39 -6.48
CA ARG A 455 15.21 15.54 -5.20
C ARG A 455 14.41 14.31 -4.77
N LEU A 456 15.06 13.14 -4.79
CA LEU A 456 14.54 11.96 -4.08
C LEU A 456 15.14 11.93 -2.67
N PHE A 457 14.32 12.28 -1.67
CA PHE A 457 14.59 11.85 -0.30
C PHE A 457 14.19 10.37 -0.22
N TYR A 458 15.15 9.47 -0.41
CA TYR A 458 14.90 8.05 -0.12
C TYR A 458 14.99 7.85 1.39
N PHE A 459 13.85 7.55 2.00
CA PHE A 459 13.73 7.30 3.43
C PHE A 459 13.19 5.89 3.64
N GLU A 460 14.01 5.02 4.21
CA GLU A 460 13.61 3.66 4.56
C GLU A 460 13.51 3.54 6.08
N MET A 461 12.28 3.59 6.56
CA MET A 461 11.98 3.36 7.98
C MET A 461 11.70 1.88 8.20
N ASN A 462 12.66 1.20 8.81
CA ASN A 462 12.46 -0.15 9.31
C ASN A 462 12.13 -0.06 10.81
N LEU A 463 10.84 0.06 11.14
CA LEU A 463 10.31 -0.40 12.44
C LEU A 463 10.48 -1.90 12.48
N ILE A 464 11.65 -2.40 12.87
CA ILE A 464 11.89 -3.85 12.98
C ILE A 464 11.19 -4.35 14.23
#